data_AF-D4DDL1-F1
#
_entry.id   AF-D4DDL1-F1
#
_cell.length_a   1.000
_cell.length_b   1.000
_cell.length_c   1.000
_cell.angle_alpha   90.00
_cell.angle_beta   90.00
_cell.angle_gamma   90.00
#
_symmetry.space_group_name_H-M   'P 1'
#
loop_
_entity.id
_entity.type
_entity.pdbx_description
1 polymer ?
#
loop_
_entity_poly.entity_id
_entity_poly.type
_entity_poly.pdbx_seq_one_letter_code
_entity_poly.pdbx_strand_id
1 'polypeptide(L)'
;MTMAVSERPALALLTMLLYLPFLGLLFSPVNCYTPVSDTTLRSLPRPGSDFDIHNGAILAPILRPRVPGTPGSIAVLEHFVKFFKENLPDWRLEFQNSTSKTPVTGDKQIPFINLIAIRDPPFAKVGDVSRLTLAAHYDSKFTPEGFIGAIDSAAPCAMLLHAVRSIDAALTKKWKAMQLSPTDNLDIDAHQGIQIFLLDGEEAFGEWTATDSLYGARSLAEHMEHDYYPALSTFKTSLSAIRLFVLFDLLGSKDPIMPSFFATTHWAYKHLAQLEQRLRTLGLFKSDPDPKKGAPKAWFTEGNRPSDRKFLSFISDDHIPFMQRGVEILHLIPWPFPRGIWHTMADNADNLDPPTVEDWSTLITAFAAEWMDLEGFFDTKKSKQTRLDVEDKSEL
;
A
#
# COMPACT_ATOMS: atom_id res chain seq x y z
N MET A 1 -48.56 50.72 36.41
CA MET A 1 -47.15 50.77 35.95
C MET A 1 -46.55 49.43 36.31
N THR A 2 -46.66 48.46 35.40
CA THR A 2 -46.28 47.06 35.65
C THR A 2 -45.50 46.60 34.44
N MET A 3 -44.22 46.28 34.68
CA MET A 3 -43.23 45.93 33.68
C MET A 3 -43.51 44.56 33.06
N ALA A 4 -43.45 44.48 31.74
CA ALA A 4 -43.32 43.22 31.03
C ALA A 4 -41.85 42.77 31.10
N VAL A 5 -41.60 41.65 31.78
CA VAL A 5 -40.29 40.98 31.83
C VAL A 5 -40.14 40.15 30.55
N SER A 6 -39.00 40.33 29.88
CA SER A 6 -38.64 39.70 28.61
C SER A 6 -38.29 38.20 28.80
N GLU A 7 -39.15 37.30 28.35
CA GLU A 7 -38.92 35.84 28.27
C GLU A 7 -38.13 35.40 27.01
N ARG A 8 -37.17 36.19 26.53
CA ARG A 8 -36.39 35.85 25.33
C ARG A 8 -35.14 34.95 25.50
N PRO A 9 -34.47 34.84 26.66
CA PRO A 9 -33.21 34.08 26.71
C PRO A 9 -33.39 32.56 26.80
N ALA A 10 -34.53 32.07 27.30
CA ALA A 10 -34.76 30.64 27.51
C ALA A 10 -35.00 29.86 26.19
N LEU A 11 -35.69 30.48 25.23
CA LEU A 11 -36.02 29.83 23.95
C LEU A 11 -34.79 29.70 23.03
N ALA A 12 -33.85 30.66 23.09
CA ALA A 12 -32.58 30.63 22.37
C ALA A 12 -31.62 29.57 22.91
N LEU A 13 -31.58 29.38 24.24
CA LEU A 13 -30.78 28.33 24.86
C LEU A 13 -31.29 26.93 24.51
N LEU A 14 -32.62 26.76 24.48
CA LEU A 14 -33.27 25.48 24.17
C LEU A 14 -33.06 25.07 22.70
N THR A 15 -33.10 26.03 21.78
CA THR A 15 -32.78 25.78 20.35
C THR A 15 -31.31 25.44 20.16
N MET A 16 -30.39 26.12 20.85
CA MET A 16 -28.95 25.79 20.75
C MET A 16 -28.62 24.38 21.29
N LEU A 17 -29.29 23.95 22.37
CA LEU A 17 -29.17 22.59 22.94
C LEU A 17 -29.73 21.48 22.03
N LEU A 18 -30.74 21.79 21.20
CA LEU A 18 -31.32 20.85 20.22
C LEU A 18 -30.41 20.60 19.01
N TYR A 19 -29.53 21.55 18.65
CA TYR A 19 -28.56 21.40 17.55
C TYR A 19 -27.21 20.83 17.98
N LEU A 20 -26.87 20.86 19.27
CA LEU A 20 -25.65 20.26 19.82
C LEU A 20 -25.46 18.76 19.51
N PRO A 21 -26.48 17.88 19.59
CA PRO A 21 -26.33 16.48 19.17
C PRO A 21 -26.19 16.31 17.65
N PHE A 22 -26.78 17.22 16.86
CA PHE A 22 -26.61 17.24 15.40
C PHE A 22 -25.21 17.71 14.98
N LEU A 23 -24.60 18.62 15.75
CA LEU A 23 -23.21 19.03 15.56
C LEU A 23 -22.24 17.89 15.89
N GLY A 24 -22.53 17.07 16.92
CA GLY A 24 -21.75 15.88 17.24
C GLY A 24 -21.78 14.79 16.15
N LEU A 25 -22.87 14.70 15.39
CA LEU A 25 -22.99 13.82 14.22
C LEU A 25 -22.21 14.34 12.99
N LEU A 26 -21.99 15.66 12.87
CA LEU A 26 -21.15 16.26 11.83
C LEU A 26 -19.64 16.10 12.11
N PHE A 27 -19.28 15.69 13.32
CA PHE A 27 -17.89 15.48 13.76
C PHE A 27 -17.66 14.06 14.29
N SER A 28 -18.41 13.06 13.81
CA SER A 28 -17.91 11.68 13.92
C SER A 28 -16.67 11.60 13.03
N PRO A 29 -15.46 11.36 13.58
CA PRO A 29 -14.34 11.00 12.74
C PRO A 29 -14.70 9.64 12.15
N VAL A 30 -15.19 9.63 10.91
CA VAL A 30 -15.25 8.42 10.11
C VAL A 30 -13.79 8.07 9.82
N ASN A 31 -13.14 7.44 10.79
CA ASN A 31 -11.85 6.82 10.56
C ASN A 31 -12.14 5.58 9.73
N CYS A 32 -11.93 5.72 8.42
CA CYS A 32 -11.81 4.66 7.40
C CYS A 32 -10.71 3.62 7.71
N TYR A 33 -10.29 3.52 8.97
CA TYR A 33 -9.16 2.71 9.41
C TYR A 33 -9.58 2.00 10.68
N THR A 34 -9.98 0.73 10.56
CA THR A 34 -10.41 -0.10 11.68
C THR A 34 -9.26 -0.98 12.14
N PRO A 35 -8.76 -0.81 13.38
CA PRO A 35 -7.71 -1.68 13.88
C PRO A 35 -8.16 -3.15 13.91
N VAL A 36 -7.32 -4.04 13.37
CA VAL A 36 -7.57 -5.49 13.45
C VAL A 36 -7.16 -5.99 14.83
N SER A 37 -7.79 -7.06 15.30
CA SER A 37 -7.49 -7.63 16.61
C SER A 37 -6.13 -8.34 16.65
N ASP A 38 -5.56 -8.51 17.85
CA ASP A 38 -4.33 -9.29 18.01
C ASP A 38 -4.51 -10.76 17.57
N THR A 39 -5.74 -11.27 17.64
CA THR A 39 -6.08 -12.61 17.12
C THR A 39 -5.96 -12.65 15.60
N THR A 40 -6.45 -11.61 14.92
CA THR A 40 -6.29 -11.45 13.47
C THR A 40 -4.82 -11.29 13.10
N LEU A 41 -4.06 -10.43 13.79
CA LEU A 41 -2.61 -10.26 13.56
C LEU A 41 -1.82 -11.57 13.67
N ARG A 42 -2.18 -12.43 14.64
CA ARG A 42 -1.58 -13.77 14.79
C ARG A 42 -1.98 -14.76 13.70
N SER A 43 -3.09 -14.52 13.00
CA SER A 43 -3.58 -15.38 11.91
C SER A 43 -3.12 -14.96 10.52
N LEU A 44 -2.48 -13.79 10.38
CA LEU A 44 -2.04 -13.30 9.07
C LEU A 44 -1.11 -14.32 8.38
N PRO A 45 -1.34 -14.64 7.09
CA PRO A 45 -0.45 -15.48 6.32
C PRO A 45 0.98 -14.93 6.29
N ARG A 46 1.96 -15.82 6.40
CA ARG A 46 3.39 -15.49 6.33
C ARG A 46 3.95 -15.92 4.98
N PRO A 47 4.98 -15.23 4.46
CA PRO A 47 5.54 -15.54 3.15
C PRO A 47 6.18 -16.94 3.10
N GLY A 48 6.63 -17.49 4.23
CA GLY A 48 7.19 -18.84 4.27
C GLY A 48 8.42 -18.93 3.36
N SER A 49 8.43 -19.89 2.44
CA SER A 49 9.51 -20.06 1.46
C SER A 49 9.41 -19.11 0.25
N ASP A 50 8.34 -18.32 0.11
CA ASP A 50 8.14 -17.50 -1.10
C ASP A 50 9.19 -16.40 -1.28
N PHE A 51 9.84 -16.01 -0.20
CA PHE A 51 10.93 -15.02 -0.18
C PHE A 51 12.31 -15.65 -0.08
N ASP A 52 12.44 -16.97 -0.25
CA ASP A 52 13.76 -17.58 -0.43
C ASP A 52 14.44 -16.96 -1.65
N ILE A 53 15.69 -16.52 -1.48
CA ILE A 53 16.41 -15.75 -2.50
C ILE A 53 16.86 -16.57 -3.70
N HIS A 54 16.87 -17.90 -3.59
CA HIS A 54 17.32 -18.81 -4.65
C HIS A 54 16.16 -19.50 -5.35
N ASN A 55 15.13 -19.90 -4.61
CA ASN A 55 14.02 -20.70 -5.14
C ASN A 55 12.62 -20.24 -4.70
N GLY A 56 12.51 -19.11 -4.00
CA GLY A 56 11.24 -18.61 -3.52
C GLY A 56 10.30 -18.26 -4.66
N ALA A 57 9.05 -18.68 -4.55
CA ALA A 57 8.08 -18.57 -5.65
C ALA A 57 7.70 -17.11 -5.98
N ILE A 58 7.94 -16.15 -5.09
CA ILE A 58 7.64 -14.73 -5.33
C ILE A 58 8.92 -13.93 -5.60
N LEU A 59 9.91 -13.98 -4.70
CA LEU A 59 11.06 -13.07 -4.73
C LEU A 59 12.13 -13.49 -5.75
N ALA A 60 12.52 -14.77 -5.77
CA ALA A 60 13.63 -15.24 -6.60
C ALA A 60 13.49 -14.92 -8.11
N PRO A 61 12.30 -15.03 -8.74
CA PRO A 61 12.12 -14.65 -10.14
C PRO A 61 12.39 -13.17 -10.46
N ILE A 62 12.30 -12.29 -9.45
CA ILE A 62 12.50 -10.83 -9.59
C ILE A 62 13.99 -10.47 -9.44
N LEU A 63 14.76 -11.27 -8.71
CA LEU A 63 16.19 -11.08 -8.39
C LEU A 63 17.11 -11.30 -9.60
N ARG A 64 16.94 -10.47 -10.62
CA ARG A 64 17.71 -10.48 -11.87
C ARG A 64 17.80 -9.08 -12.46
N PRO A 65 18.78 -8.80 -13.36
CA PRO A 65 18.80 -7.56 -14.12
C PRO A 65 17.52 -7.44 -14.95
N ARG A 66 16.84 -6.31 -14.82
CA ARG A 66 15.50 -6.08 -15.37
C ARG A 66 15.32 -4.63 -15.83
N VAL A 67 16.35 -4.10 -16.49
CA VAL A 67 16.33 -2.80 -17.19
C VAL A 67 15.17 -2.75 -18.19
N PRO A 68 14.45 -1.61 -18.32
CA PRO A 68 13.31 -1.49 -19.23
C PRO A 68 13.62 -1.92 -20.67
N GLY A 69 12.72 -2.70 -21.28
CA GLY A 69 12.87 -3.21 -22.64
C GLY A 69 13.88 -4.36 -22.83
N THR A 70 14.46 -4.91 -21.76
CA THR A 70 15.32 -6.10 -21.81
C THR A 70 14.54 -7.40 -21.59
N PRO A 71 15.08 -8.57 -21.99
CA PRO A 71 14.46 -9.86 -21.68
C PRO A 71 14.25 -10.11 -20.17
N GLY A 72 15.09 -9.51 -19.32
CA GLY A 72 14.95 -9.60 -17.87
C GLY A 72 13.72 -8.86 -17.35
N SER A 73 13.48 -7.63 -17.83
CA SER A 73 12.27 -6.85 -17.53
C SER A 73 11.00 -7.60 -17.98
N ILE A 74 11.00 -8.14 -19.21
CA ILE A 74 9.88 -8.92 -19.74
C ILE A 74 9.60 -10.15 -18.86
N ALA A 75 10.64 -10.90 -18.47
CA ALA A 75 10.46 -12.10 -17.66
C ALA A 75 9.91 -11.80 -16.25
N VAL A 76 10.28 -10.65 -15.65
CA VAL A 76 9.72 -10.21 -14.37
C VAL A 76 8.26 -9.79 -14.51
N LEU A 77 7.92 -9.07 -15.58
CA LEU A 77 6.53 -8.73 -15.88
C LEU A 77 5.67 -9.99 -16.10
N GLU A 78 6.17 -10.97 -16.86
CA GLU A 78 5.51 -12.26 -17.07
C GLU A 78 5.31 -13.03 -15.76
N HIS A 79 6.30 -12.98 -14.86
CA HIS A 79 6.20 -13.56 -13.52
C HIS A 79 5.04 -12.94 -12.73
N PHE A 80 4.90 -11.61 -12.73
CA PHE A 80 3.78 -10.94 -12.06
C PHE A 80 2.43 -11.36 -12.64
N VAL A 81 2.31 -11.38 -13.97
CA VAL A 81 1.07 -11.79 -14.65
C VAL A 81 0.71 -13.23 -14.29
N LYS A 82 1.70 -14.13 -14.28
CA LYS A 82 1.51 -15.53 -13.90
C LYS A 82 1.06 -15.63 -12.44
N PHE A 83 1.71 -14.91 -11.53
CA PHE A 83 1.36 -14.89 -10.11
C PHE A 83 -0.12 -14.52 -9.91
N PHE A 84 -0.59 -13.43 -10.52
CA PHE A 84 -1.98 -13.01 -10.40
C PHE A 84 -2.96 -14.02 -11.01
N LYS A 85 -2.67 -14.55 -12.19
CA LYS A 85 -3.54 -15.54 -12.85
C LYS A 85 -3.68 -16.83 -12.03
N GLU A 86 -2.60 -17.28 -11.39
CA GLU A 86 -2.58 -18.54 -10.64
C GLU A 86 -3.12 -18.39 -9.22
N ASN A 87 -2.88 -17.25 -8.56
CA ASN A 87 -3.16 -17.08 -7.14
C ASN A 87 -4.34 -16.14 -6.84
N LEU A 88 -4.68 -15.26 -7.79
CA LEU A 88 -5.58 -14.12 -7.58
C LEU A 88 -6.50 -13.89 -8.81
N PRO A 89 -7.28 -14.90 -9.24
CA PRO A 89 -8.03 -14.85 -10.51
C PRO A 89 -9.12 -13.77 -10.54
N ASP A 90 -9.57 -13.29 -9.38
CA ASP A 90 -10.56 -12.22 -9.26
C ASP A 90 -9.95 -10.80 -9.36
N TRP A 91 -8.62 -10.70 -9.48
CA TRP A 91 -7.92 -9.42 -9.70
C TRP A 91 -7.86 -9.10 -11.19
N ARG A 92 -8.26 -7.88 -11.55
CA ARG A 92 -8.19 -7.39 -12.92
C ARG A 92 -6.80 -6.83 -13.20
N LEU A 93 -6.17 -7.29 -14.27
CA LEU A 93 -4.87 -6.78 -14.73
C LEU A 93 -5.06 -5.80 -15.89
N GLU A 94 -4.40 -4.65 -15.78
CA GLU A 94 -4.29 -3.63 -16.82
C GLU A 94 -2.81 -3.31 -17.06
N PHE A 95 -2.48 -2.94 -18.29
CA PHE A 95 -1.14 -2.54 -18.68
C PHE A 95 -1.19 -1.15 -19.26
N GLN A 96 -0.36 -0.25 -18.74
CA GLN A 96 -0.15 1.06 -19.33
C GLN A 96 1.20 1.07 -20.04
N ASN A 97 1.15 1.08 -21.36
CA ASN A 97 2.33 1.03 -22.21
C ASN A 97 2.70 2.45 -22.65
N SER A 98 3.99 2.77 -22.59
CA SER A 98 4.55 3.99 -23.16
C SER A 98 5.91 3.72 -23.80
N THR A 99 6.43 4.69 -24.53
CA THR A 99 7.80 4.64 -25.04
C THR A 99 8.47 6.00 -24.88
N SER A 100 9.75 6.02 -24.56
CA SER A 100 10.54 7.24 -24.51
C SER A 100 11.95 7.00 -25.03
N LYS A 101 12.58 8.04 -25.57
CA LYS A 101 14.04 8.07 -25.73
C LYS A 101 14.68 8.24 -24.36
N THR A 102 15.92 7.78 -24.23
CA THR A 102 16.73 7.98 -23.02
C THR A 102 18.08 8.56 -23.40
N PRO A 103 18.75 9.33 -22.51
CA PRO A 103 20.02 9.97 -22.85
C PRO A 103 21.12 8.99 -23.32
N VAL A 104 21.09 7.74 -22.84
CA VAL A 104 22.10 6.72 -23.14
C VAL A 104 21.78 5.89 -24.39
N THR A 105 20.49 5.75 -24.73
CA THR A 105 20.05 4.88 -25.84
C THR A 105 19.86 5.61 -27.17
N GLY A 106 20.12 6.93 -27.19
CA GLY A 106 20.07 7.77 -28.38
C GLY A 106 18.66 7.87 -28.95
N ASP A 107 18.52 7.55 -30.25
CA ASP A 107 17.23 7.61 -30.95
C ASP A 107 16.34 6.37 -30.74
N LYS A 108 16.81 5.37 -29.99
CA LYS A 108 16.03 4.17 -29.72
C LYS A 108 14.87 4.50 -28.77
N GLN A 109 13.65 4.17 -29.19
CA GLN A 109 12.49 4.18 -28.30
C GLN A 109 12.58 2.98 -27.34
N ILE A 110 12.68 3.26 -26.05
CA ILE A 110 12.62 2.24 -24.99
C ILE A 110 11.16 2.08 -24.56
N PRO A 111 10.62 0.85 -24.54
CA PRO A 111 9.29 0.59 -24.01
C PRO A 111 9.31 0.60 -22.48
N PHE A 112 8.30 1.21 -21.90
CA PHE A 112 8.01 1.18 -20.47
C PHE A 112 6.59 0.64 -20.28
N ILE A 113 6.45 -0.41 -19.47
CA ILE A 113 5.19 -1.12 -19.28
C ILE A 113 4.87 -1.19 -17.79
N ASN A 114 3.96 -0.32 -17.35
CA ASN A 114 3.41 -0.39 -16.00
C ASN A 114 2.36 -1.50 -15.92
N LEU A 115 2.41 -2.33 -14.87
CA LEU A 115 1.37 -3.29 -14.53
C LEU A 115 0.50 -2.75 -13.40
N ILE A 116 -0.80 -2.74 -13.62
CA ILE A 116 -1.81 -2.32 -12.66
C ILE A 116 -2.69 -3.52 -12.35
N ALA A 117 -2.74 -3.94 -11.09
CA ALA A 117 -3.64 -5.01 -10.65
C ALA A 117 -4.69 -4.45 -9.69
N ILE A 118 -5.97 -4.66 -10.00
CA ILE A 118 -7.09 -4.00 -9.33
C ILE A 118 -8.04 -5.04 -8.74
N ARG A 119 -8.46 -4.82 -7.49
CA ARG A 119 -9.48 -5.60 -6.81
C ARG A 119 -10.52 -4.68 -6.18
N ASP A 120 -11.69 -4.69 -6.79
CA ASP A 120 -12.85 -3.91 -6.35
C ASP A 120 -13.97 -4.82 -5.84
N PRO A 121 -14.91 -4.28 -5.03
CA PRO A 121 -16.15 -4.98 -4.72
C PRO A 121 -16.88 -5.35 -6.01
N PRO A 122 -17.25 -6.63 -6.23
CA PRO A 122 -17.78 -7.10 -7.52
C PRO A 122 -19.17 -6.53 -7.87
N PHE A 123 -19.83 -5.88 -6.91
CA PHE A 123 -21.14 -5.24 -7.06
C PHE A 123 -21.05 -3.72 -7.26
N ALA A 124 -19.87 -3.13 -7.10
CA ALA A 124 -19.69 -1.69 -7.26
C ALA A 124 -19.65 -1.32 -8.75
N LYS A 125 -20.13 -0.12 -9.06
CA LYS A 125 -20.09 0.41 -10.43
C LYS A 125 -18.71 0.98 -10.73
N VAL A 126 -18.35 0.95 -12.01
CA VAL A 126 -17.12 1.61 -12.49
C VAL A 126 -17.18 3.11 -12.16
N GLY A 127 -16.09 3.60 -11.57
CA GLY A 127 -15.97 5.00 -11.13
C GLY A 127 -16.58 5.31 -9.76
N ASP A 128 -17.18 4.34 -9.09
CA ASP A 128 -17.78 4.51 -7.75
C ASP A 128 -16.96 3.84 -6.63
N VAL A 129 -15.70 3.48 -6.91
CA VAL A 129 -14.80 2.78 -5.97
C VAL A 129 -13.58 3.63 -5.69
N SER A 130 -13.34 3.96 -4.42
CA SER A 130 -12.07 4.54 -3.97
C SER A 130 -11.05 3.42 -3.76
N ARG A 131 -9.75 3.70 -3.97
CA ARG A 131 -8.72 2.67 -3.90
C ARG A 131 -7.53 3.05 -3.03
N LEU A 132 -7.14 2.14 -2.13
CA LEU A 132 -5.78 2.10 -1.61
C LEU A 132 -4.86 1.67 -2.76
N THR A 133 -3.83 2.45 -3.05
CA THR A 133 -2.85 2.12 -4.08
C THR A 133 -1.52 1.81 -3.41
N LEU A 134 -1.04 0.57 -3.55
CA LEU A 134 0.31 0.20 -3.13
C LEU A 134 1.22 0.16 -4.36
N ALA A 135 2.37 0.81 -4.32
CA ALA A 135 3.23 0.96 -5.48
C ALA A 135 4.69 0.59 -5.15
N ALA A 136 5.36 0.03 -6.14
CA ALA A 136 6.82 -0.14 -6.19
C ALA A 136 7.23 -0.14 -7.66
N HIS A 137 8.45 0.29 -7.96
CA HIS A 137 9.02 0.10 -9.29
C HIS A 137 9.62 -1.31 -9.40
N TYR A 138 9.49 -1.93 -10.58
CA TYR A 138 10.02 -3.26 -10.84
C TYR A 138 11.20 -3.24 -11.80
N ASP A 139 11.57 -2.10 -12.39
CA ASP A 139 12.80 -2.05 -13.16
C ASP A 139 14.04 -2.18 -12.26
N SER A 140 15.21 -2.26 -12.89
CA SER A 140 16.50 -2.14 -12.21
C SER A 140 17.37 -1.18 -12.99
N LYS A 141 18.21 -0.42 -12.29
CA LYS A 141 19.10 0.56 -12.89
C LYS A 141 19.94 0.01 -14.04
N PHE A 142 20.12 0.84 -15.07
CA PHE A 142 20.95 0.50 -16.24
C PHE A 142 22.43 0.29 -15.91
N THR A 143 22.97 1.08 -14.98
CA THR A 143 24.36 0.99 -14.51
C THR A 143 24.41 0.90 -12.99
N PRO A 144 25.30 0.06 -12.41
CA PRO A 144 26.29 -0.78 -13.09
C PRO A 144 25.70 -1.95 -13.89
N GLU A 145 26.41 -2.43 -14.90
CA GLU A 145 25.95 -3.56 -15.72
C GLU A 145 25.75 -4.81 -14.86
N GLY A 146 24.61 -5.48 -15.03
CA GLY A 146 24.24 -6.65 -14.23
C GLY A 146 23.72 -6.33 -12.84
N PHE A 147 23.53 -5.05 -12.50
CA PHE A 147 22.83 -4.63 -11.28
C PHE A 147 21.43 -5.22 -11.23
N ILE A 148 21.09 -5.83 -10.09
CA ILE A 148 19.78 -6.44 -9.90
C ILE A 148 18.86 -5.60 -9.02
N GLY A 149 19.36 -4.69 -8.19
CA GLY A 149 18.52 -3.89 -7.29
C GLY A 149 17.62 -4.76 -6.41
N ALA A 150 18.21 -5.46 -5.45
CA ALA A 150 17.46 -6.39 -4.58
C ALA A 150 16.57 -5.63 -3.58
N ILE A 151 17.06 -4.57 -2.96
CA ILE A 151 16.24 -3.64 -2.19
C ILE A 151 15.52 -2.61 -3.07
N ASP A 152 15.95 -2.48 -4.33
CA ASP A 152 15.70 -1.37 -5.26
C ASP A 152 15.16 -1.86 -6.63
N SER A 153 13.91 -2.30 -6.75
CA SER A 153 12.90 -2.55 -5.71
C SER A 153 12.33 -3.97 -5.83
N ALA A 154 13.20 -4.99 -5.97
CA ALA A 154 12.78 -6.39 -6.07
C ALA A 154 12.03 -6.88 -4.82
N ALA A 155 12.58 -6.62 -3.64
CA ALA A 155 11.96 -6.97 -2.37
C ALA A 155 10.64 -6.21 -2.13
N PRO A 156 10.54 -4.88 -2.34
CA PRO A 156 9.25 -4.17 -2.39
C PRO A 156 8.20 -4.83 -3.29
N CYS A 157 8.54 -5.18 -4.54
CA CYS A 157 7.62 -5.88 -5.44
C CYS A 157 7.10 -7.19 -4.82
N ALA A 158 7.98 -8.00 -4.25
CA ALA A 158 7.60 -9.26 -3.59
C ALA A 158 6.71 -9.04 -2.36
N MET A 159 6.99 -8.00 -1.56
CA MET A 159 6.17 -7.63 -0.40
C MET A 159 4.73 -7.29 -0.81
N LEU A 160 4.55 -6.52 -1.89
CA LEU A 160 3.23 -6.15 -2.40
C LEU A 160 2.44 -7.38 -2.86
N LEU A 161 3.07 -8.27 -3.64
CA LEU A 161 2.43 -9.51 -4.12
C LEU A 161 1.99 -10.41 -2.95
N HIS A 162 2.84 -10.58 -1.94
CA HIS A 162 2.49 -11.34 -0.74
C HIS A 162 1.31 -10.71 0.00
N ALA A 163 1.32 -9.39 0.17
CA ALA A 163 0.29 -8.67 0.91
C ALA A 163 -1.09 -8.85 0.29
N VAL A 164 -1.21 -8.61 -1.03
CA VAL A 164 -2.50 -8.72 -1.72
C VAL A 164 -3.04 -10.13 -1.77
N ARG A 165 -2.15 -11.12 -1.97
CA ARG A 165 -2.53 -12.54 -1.89
C ARG A 165 -3.01 -12.92 -0.49
N SER A 166 -2.42 -12.34 0.55
CA SER A 166 -2.74 -12.65 1.94
C SER A 166 -4.09 -12.11 2.40
N ILE A 167 -4.62 -11.05 1.75
CA ILE A 167 -5.90 -10.44 2.12
C ILE A 167 -7.06 -10.83 1.21
N ASP A 168 -6.81 -11.41 0.03
CA ASP A 168 -7.83 -11.64 -1.01
C ASP A 168 -9.01 -12.51 -0.55
N ALA A 169 -8.75 -13.60 0.18
CA ALA A 169 -9.80 -14.45 0.71
C ALA A 169 -10.70 -13.70 1.72
N ALA A 170 -10.12 -12.77 2.49
CA ALA A 170 -10.86 -11.94 3.45
C ALA A 170 -11.69 -10.87 2.71
N LEU A 171 -11.15 -10.22 1.68
CA LEU A 171 -11.89 -9.31 0.80
C LEU A 171 -13.12 -10.00 0.20
N THR A 172 -12.92 -11.20 -0.37
CA THR A 172 -13.99 -12.00 -0.96
C THR A 172 -15.09 -12.33 0.05
N LYS A 173 -14.74 -12.70 1.29
CA LYS A 173 -15.73 -12.95 2.35
C LYS A 173 -16.46 -11.67 2.77
N LYS A 174 -15.75 -10.55 2.95
CA LYS A 174 -16.33 -9.24 3.28
C LYS A 174 -17.38 -8.84 2.26
N TRP A 175 -17.03 -8.87 0.99
CA TRP A 175 -17.93 -8.43 -0.07
C TRP A 175 -19.11 -9.37 -0.30
N LYS A 176 -18.95 -10.69 -0.11
CA LYS A 176 -20.09 -11.63 -0.07
C LYS A 176 -21.04 -11.30 1.09
N ALA A 177 -20.52 -11.00 2.28
CA ALA A 177 -21.35 -10.63 3.42
C ALA A 177 -22.09 -9.30 3.19
N MET A 178 -21.44 -8.31 2.58
CA MET A 178 -22.07 -7.03 2.21
C MET A 178 -23.22 -7.20 1.21
N GLN A 179 -23.09 -8.10 0.23
CA GLN A 179 -24.17 -8.39 -0.72
C GLN A 179 -25.40 -9.04 -0.07
N LEU A 180 -25.21 -9.83 1.00
CA LEU A 180 -26.30 -10.49 1.72
C LEU A 180 -27.05 -9.56 2.67
N SER A 181 -26.42 -8.46 3.08
CA SER A 181 -27.00 -7.44 3.95
C SER A 181 -26.77 -6.04 3.37
N PRO A 182 -27.49 -5.66 2.31
CA PRO A 182 -27.38 -4.32 1.73
C PRO A 182 -27.99 -3.32 2.72
N THR A 183 -27.18 -2.67 3.55
CA THR A 183 -27.59 -1.41 4.17
C THR A 183 -27.53 -0.32 3.09
N ASP A 184 -28.46 0.65 3.13
CA ASP A 184 -28.49 1.80 2.21
C ASP A 184 -27.21 2.65 2.40
N ASN A 185 -26.16 2.25 1.70
CA ASN A 185 -24.85 2.87 1.76
C ASN A 185 -24.82 4.11 0.87
N LEU A 186 -25.31 5.23 1.41
CA LEU A 186 -25.24 6.56 0.79
C LEU A 186 -23.86 7.24 0.96
N ASP A 187 -22.85 6.52 1.43
CA ASP A 187 -21.51 7.05 1.67
C ASP A 187 -20.61 6.89 0.44
N ILE A 188 -19.87 7.93 0.08
CA ILE A 188 -18.83 7.89 -0.97
C ILE A 188 -17.69 6.94 -0.62
N ASP A 189 -17.49 6.67 0.68
CA ASP A 189 -16.54 5.65 1.18
C ASP A 189 -17.16 4.24 1.26
N ALA A 190 -18.40 4.05 0.81
CA ALA A 190 -19.09 2.75 0.91
C ALA A 190 -18.43 1.63 0.11
N HIS A 191 -17.75 1.97 -0.99
CA HIS A 191 -17.09 1.00 -1.86
C HIS A 191 -15.59 1.32 -1.94
N GLN A 192 -14.83 0.52 -1.22
CA GLN A 192 -13.38 0.58 -1.21
C GLN A 192 -12.82 -0.64 -1.93
N GLY A 193 -11.89 -0.39 -2.83
CA GLY A 193 -11.05 -1.37 -3.49
C GLY A 193 -9.59 -1.19 -3.09
N ILE A 194 -8.76 -2.05 -3.63
CA ILE A 194 -7.31 -1.96 -3.53
C ILE A 194 -6.71 -2.21 -4.91
N GLN A 195 -5.64 -1.50 -5.22
CA GLN A 195 -4.86 -1.75 -6.42
C GLN A 195 -3.37 -1.74 -6.10
N ILE A 196 -2.60 -2.42 -6.93
CA ILE A 196 -1.14 -2.30 -6.92
C ILE A 196 -0.62 -1.78 -8.24
N PHE A 197 0.40 -0.93 -8.16
CA PHE A 197 1.18 -0.48 -9.30
C PHE A 197 2.59 -1.07 -9.22
N LEU A 198 2.95 -1.81 -10.26
CA LEU A 198 4.32 -2.27 -10.50
C LEU A 198 4.84 -1.43 -11.67
N LEU A 199 5.59 -0.39 -11.31
CA LEU A 199 5.99 0.71 -12.19
C LEU A 199 7.28 0.38 -12.94
N ASP A 200 7.40 0.81 -14.19
CA ASP A 200 8.58 0.57 -15.03
C ASP A 200 9.36 1.87 -15.27
N GLY A 201 10.69 1.80 -15.31
CA GLY A 201 11.55 2.94 -15.58
C GLY A 201 11.45 4.05 -14.55
N GLU A 202 11.47 3.73 -13.26
CA GLU A 202 11.75 4.71 -12.21
C GLU A 202 13.14 5.32 -12.44
N GLU A 203 14.09 4.45 -12.78
CA GLU A 203 15.51 4.78 -12.77
C GLU A 203 15.93 5.67 -13.92
N ALA A 204 16.89 6.55 -13.63
CA ALA A 204 17.63 7.26 -14.65
C ALA A 204 18.51 6.30 -15.46
N PHE A 205 18.52 6.45 -16.79
CA PHE A 205 19.45 5.74 -17.65
C PHE A 205 20.86 6.35 -17.59
N GLY A 206 20.94 7.67 -17.47
CA GLY A 206 22.15 8.43 -17.21
C GLY A 206 22.08 9.11 -15.85
N GLU A 207 22.06 10.45 -15.86
CA GLU A 207 21.97 11.26 -14.64
C GLU A 207 20.51 11.57 -14.31
N TRP A 208 20.17 11.50 -13.02
CA TRP A 208 18.82 11.79 -12.56
C TRP A 208 18.40 13.23 -12.88
N THR A 209 17.40 13.39 -13.74
CA THR A 209 16.82 14.68 -14.12
C THR A 209 15.31 14.57 -14.30
N ALA A 210 14.60 15.69 -14.38
CA ALA A 210 13.14 15.68 -14.60
C ALA A 210 12.68 14.92 -15.87
N THR A 211 13.58 14.69 -16.84
CA THR A 211 13.30 13.98 -18.09
C THR A 211 13.98 12.61 -18.19
N ASP A 212 14.99 12.34 -17.35
CA ASP A 212 15.69 11.05 -17.27
C ASP A 212 15.48 10.44 -15.88
N SER A 213 14.21 10.18 -15.58
CA SER A 213 13.72 9.39 -14.44
C SER A 213 12.20 9.31 -14.53
N LEU A 214 11.60 8.45 -13.70
CA LEU A 214 10.16 8.35 -13.47
C LEU A 214 9.36 8.18 -14.76
N TYR A 215 9.91 7.45 -15.74
CA TYR A 215 9.33 7.30 -17.08
C TYR A 215 7.93 6.70 -17.00
N GLY A 216 7.79 5.57 -16.30
CA GLY A 216 6.52 4.89 -16.10
C GLY A 216 5.56 5.72 -15.26
N ALA A 217 5.98 6.21 -14.09
CA ALA A 217 5.10 6.99 -13.21
C ALA A 217 4.61 8.30 -13.85
N ARG A 218 5.45 9.03 -14.58
CA ARG A 218 5.03 10.24 -15.31
C ARG A 218 3.96 9.91 -16.35
N SER A 219 4.19 8.88 -17.15
CA SER A 219 3.24 8.46 -18.18
C SER A 219 1.93 7.92 -17.58
N LEU A 220 2.00 7.16 -16.49
CA LEU A 220 0.82 6.59 -15.84
C LEU A 220 -0.03 7.67 -15.17
N ALA A 221 0.58 8.58 -14.43
CA ALA A 221 -0.15 9.66 -13.76
C ALA A 221 -0.87 10.56 -14.78
N GLU A 222 -0.22 10.88 -15.91
CA GLU A 222 -0.85 11.61 -17.02
C GLU A 222 -2.00 10.82 -17.67
N HIS A 223 -1.80 9.52 -17.90
CA HIS A 223 -2.84 8.65 -18.45
C HIS A 223 -4.07 8.61 -17.53
N MET A 224 -3.88 8.37 -16.24
CA MET A 224 -4.96 8.28 -15.26
C MET A 224 -5.68 9.62 -15.01
N GLU A 225 -5.03 10.76 -15.27
CA GLU A 225 -5.67 12.08 -15.22
C GLU A 225 -6.68 12.30 -16.37
N HIS A 226 -6.51 11.56 -17.47
CA HIS A 226 -7.36 11.64 -18.67
C HIS A 226 -8.25 10.40 -18.88
N ASP A 227 -8.13 9.40 -18.02
CA ASP A 227 -8.99 8.22 -17.99
C ASP A 227 -10.28 8.53 -17.23
N TYR A 228 -11.22 9.14 -17.94
CA TYR A 228 -12.50 9.61 -17.40
C TYR A 228 -13.49 8.47 -17.18
N TYR A 229 -14.08 8.46 -15.99
CA TYR A 229 -15.23 7.62 -15.68
C TYR A 229 -16.54 8.19 -16.26
N PRO A 230 -17.63 7.40 -16.31
CA PRO A 230 -18.95 7.89 -16.72
C PRO A 230 -19.39 9.15 -15.95
N ALA A 231 -20.19 10.01 -16.59
CA ALA A 231 -20.53 11.33 -16.06
C ALA A 231 -21.25 11.35 -14.70
N LEU A 232 -21.87 10.23 -14.30
CA LEU A 232 -22.58 10.08 -13.02
C LEU A 232 -21.78 9.30 -11.96
N SER A 233 -20.51 9.02 -12.23
CA SER A 233 -19.63 8.33 -11.29
C SER A 233 -19.21 9.23 -10.12
N THR A 234 -18.94 8.64 -8.96
CA THR A 234 -18.41 9.34 -7.78
C THR A 234 -17.06 10.01 -8.07
N PHE A 235 -16.16 9.27 -8.72
CA PHE A 235 -14.85 9.76 -9.11
C PHE A 235 -14.86 10.22 -10.57
N LYS A 236 -14.14 11.30 -10.87
CA LYS A 236 -14.08 11.85 -12.24
C LYS A 236 -13.17 11.03 -13.14
N THR A 237 -12.05 10.55 -12.58
CA THR A 237 -11.00 9.81 -13.28
C THR A 237 -10.45 8.70 -12.41
N SER A 238 -9.75 7.73 -13.02
CA SER A 238 -9.04 6.70 -12.25
C SER A 238 -7.99 7.28 -11.31
N LEU A 239 -7.35 8.41 -11.65
CA LEU A 239 -6.45 9.12 -10.74
C LEU A 239 -7.17 9.62 -9.49
N SER A 240 -8.34 10.25 -9.65
CA SER A 240 -9.12 10.80 -8.53
C SER A 240 -9.70 9.71 -7.60
N ALA A 241 -9.73 8.46 -8.04
CA ALA A 241 -10.12 7.32 -7.21
C ALA A 241 -9.00 6.86 -6.26
N ILE A 242 -7.76 7.31 -6.43
CA ILE A 242 -6.67 6.98 -5.50
C ILE A 242 -6.89 7.72 -4.18
N ARG A 243 -7.21 6.98 -3.12
CA ARG A 243 -7.46 7.54 -1.79
C ARG A 243 -6.16 7.80 -1.02
N LEU A 244 -5.19 6.90 -1.19
CA LEU A 244 -3.85 6.98 -0.66
C LEU A 244 -2.90 6.20 -1.58
N PHE A 245 -1.79 6.83 -1.97
CA PHE A 245 -0.71 6.21 -2.72
C PHE A 245 0.44 5.87 -1.76
N VAL A 246 0.64 4.58 -1.50
CA VAL A 246 1.69 4.07 -0.60
C VAL A 246 2.84 3.54 -1.44
N LEU A 247 3.95 4.27 -1.49
CA LEU A 247 5.12 3.92 -2.32
C LEU A 247 6.17 3.20 -1.49
N PHE A 248 6.60 2.03 -1.93
CA PHE A 248 7.63 1.20 -1.31
C PHE A 248 8.90 1.31 -2.13
N ASP A 249 9.99 1.74 -1.49
CA ASP A 249 11.29 1.86 -2.15
C ASP A 249 12.44 1.63 -1.16
N LEU A 250 13.53 1.05 -1.67
CA LEU A 250 14.77 0.73 -0.94
C LEU A 250 14.58 -0.11 0.34
N LEU A 251 13.60 -1.04 0.34
CA LEU A 251 13.29 -1.89 1.49
C LEU A 251 13.91 -3.27 1.38
N GLY A 252 14.37 -3.81 2.51
CA GLY A 252 14.93 -5.16 2.61
C GLY A 252 16.30 -5.21 3.30
N SER A 253 16.95 -4.06 3.46
CA SER A 253 18.10 -3.92 4.37
C SER A 253 17.66 -4.02 5.83
N LYS A 254 18.56 -4.53 6.69
CA LYS A 254 18.33 -4.63 8.13
C LYS A 254 18.20 -3.27 8.81
N ASP A 255 17.32 -3.20 9.81
CA ASP A 255 17.14 -2.06 10.73
C ASP A 255 16.92 -0.69 10.04
N PRO A 256 16.00 -0.57 9.05
CA PRO A 256 15.72 0.68 8.37
C PRO A 256 15.21 1.75 9.34
N ILE A 257 15.48 3.01 9.03
CA ILE A 257 14.91 4.16 9.74
C ILE A 257 13.92 4.81 8.78
N MET A 258 12.64 4.80 9.15
CA MET A 258 11.54 5.30 8.33
C MET A 258 11.09 6.67 8.82
N PRO A 259 11.36 7.77 8.09
CA PRO A 259 10.83 9.10 8.42
C PRO A 259 9.38 9.25 7.96
N SER A 260 8.70 10.29 8.47
CA SER A 260 7.46 10.76 7.88
C SER A 260 7.75 11.95 6.96
N PHE A 261 7.40 11.82 5.67
CA PHE A 261 7.73 12.79 4.63
C PHE A 261 6.66 13.85 4.38
N PHE A 262 5.39 13.56 4.68
CA PHE A 262 4.26 14.43 4.36
C PHE A 262 3.33 14.63 5.56
N ALA A 263 2.91 15.89 5.77
CA ALA A 263 2.04 16.24 6.89
C ALA A 263 0.62 15.68 6.71
N THR A 264 0.11 15.68 5.48
CA THR A 264 -1.27 15.27 5.14
C THR A 264 -1.52 13.79 5.36
N THR A 265 -0.49 12.95 5.27
CA THR A 265 -0.55 11.49 5.47
C THR A 265 0.17 11.01 6.72
N HIS A 266 0.61 11.93 7.60
CA HIS A 266 1.29 11.57 8.85
C HIS A 266 0.42 10.68 9.77
N TRP A 267 -0.90 10.80 9.68
CA TRP A 267 -1.83 9.91 10.40
C TRP A 267 -1.68 8.45 9.96
N ALA A 268 -1.53 8.17 8.65
CA ALA A 268 -1.33 6.82 8.13
C ALA A 268 0.05 6.27 8.54
N TYR A 269 1.08 7.12 8.54
CA TYR A 269 2.39 6.80 9.11
C TYR A 269 2.28 6.39 10.59
N LYS A 270 1.48 7.10 11.40
CA LYS A 270 1.26 6.75 12.81
C LYS A 270 0.60 5.39 12.97
N HIS A 271 -0.34 5.03 12.09
CA HIS A 271 -0.97 3.72 12.12
C HIS A 271 0.03 2.59 11.79
N LEU A 272 0.91 2.78 10.81
CA LEU A 272 2.02 1.84 10.56
C LEU A 272 2.95 1.71 11.78
N ALA A 273 3.31 2.82 12.43
CA ALA A 273 4.13 2.82 13.63
C ALA A 273 3.46 2.05 14.80
N GLN A 274 2.15 2.23 14.96
CA GLN A 274 1.36 1.50 15.96
C GLN A 274 1.27 0.00 15.63
N LEU A 275 1.05 -0.36 14.36
CA LEU A 275 1.05 -1.74 13.90
C LEU A 275 2.41 -2.41 14.11
N GLU A 276 3.50 -1.74 13.78
CA GLU A 276 4.86 -2.21 14.07
C GLU A 276 4.99 -2.52 15.57
N GLN A 277 4.65 -1.56 16.43
CA GLN A 277 4.76 -1.73 17.88
C GLN A 277 3.95 -2.95 18.36
N ARG A 278 2.72 -3.10 17.86
CA ARG A 278 1.84 -4.24 18.21
C ARG A 278 2.44 -5.56 17.74
N LEU A 279 2.90 -5.65 16.49
CA LEU A 279 3.49 -6.87 15.93
C LEU A 279 4.76 -7.29 16.70
N ARG A 280 5.64 -6.34 17.02
CA ARG A 280 6.82 -6.59 17.88
C ARG A 280 6.41 -7.06 19.29
N THR A 281 5.46 -6.37 19.92
CA THR A 281 4.93 -6.75 21.25
C THR A 281 4.35 -8.17 21.27
N LEU A 282 3.70 -8.59 20.18
CA LEU A 282 3.11 -9.92 20.05
C LEU A 282 4.13 -11.02 19.72
N GLY A 283 5.41 -10.66 19.51
CA GLY A 283 6.48 -11.56 19.09
C GLY A 283 6.32 -12.04 17.64
N LEU A 284 5.71 -11.20 16.79
CA LEU A 284 5.36 -11.53 15.41
C LEU A 284 6.34 -10.99 14.38
N PHE A 285 7.37 -10.26 14.81
CA PHE A 285 8.47 -9.78 13.98
C PHE A 285 9.71 -10.65 14.21
N LYS A 286 10.28 -11.18 13.14
CA LYS A 286 11.51 -11.98 13.16
C LYS A 286 12.77 -11.13 13.25
N SER A 287 12.71 -9.89 12.77
CA SER A 287 13.79 -8.90 12.82
C SER A 287 14.01 -8.33 14.23
N ASP A 288 13.09 -8.58 15.16
CA ASP A 288 13.27 -8.18 16.55
C ASP A 288 14.57 -8.76 17.12
N PRO A 289 15.40 -7.94 17.80
CA PRO A 289 16.57 -8.46 18.48
C PRO A 289 16.12 -9.49 19.52
N ASP A 290 16.96 -10.52 19.74
CA ASP A 290 16.80 -11.44 20.87
C ASP A 290 16.51 -10.60 22.14
N PRO A 291 15.45 -10.90 22.92
CA PRO A 291 15.11 -10.17 24.14
C PRO A 291 16.28 -10.05 25.13
N LYS A 292 17.30 -10.90 25.03
CA LYS A 292 18.54 -10.85 25.82
C LYS A 292 19.58 -9.86 25.29
N LYS A 293 19.40 -9.29 24.09
CA LYS A 293 20.36 -8.46 23.35
C LYS A 293 19.95 -6.99 23.21
N GLY A 294 18.76 -6.59 23.65
CA GLY A 294 18.34 -5.18 23.70
C GLY A 294 16.86 -4.96 23.45
N ALA A 295 16.43 -3.70 23.53
CA ALA A 295 15.07 -3.29 23.19
C ALA A 295 14.84 -3.36 21.66
N PRO A 296 13.59 -3.62 21.20
CA PRO A 296 13.24 -3.56 19.79
C PRO A 296 13.61 -2.21 19.17
N LYS A 297 14.33 -2.23 18.05
CA LYS A 297 14.62 -1.01 17.30
C LYS A 297 13.46 -0.75 16.34
N ALA A 298 12.55 0.13 16.75
CA ALA A 298 11.44 0.56 15.90
C ALA A 298 11.98 1.22 14.62
N TRP A 299 11.43 0.84 13.48
CA TRP A 299 11.69 1.43 12.18
C TRP A 299 11.03 2.79 12.08
N PHE A 300 9.79 2.92 12.56
CA PHE A 300 9.00 4.14 12.50
C PHE A 300 9.30 5.07 13.69
N THR A 301 10.41 5.79 13.59
CA THR A 301 10.94 6.62 14.71
C THR A 301 10.15 7.91 14.99
N GLU A 302 9.31 8.36 14.06
CA GLU A 302 8.60 9.64 14.15
C GLU A 302 7.11 9.55 14.54
N GLY A 303 6.65 8.44 15.12
CA GLY A 303 5.22 8.24 15.45
C GLY A 303 4.66 9.26 16.46
N ASN A 304 5.51 9.74 17.38
CA ASN A 304 5.15 10.73 18.40
C ASN A 304 5.70 12.13 18.08
N ARG A 305 5.95 12.40 16.80
CA ARG A 305 6.54 13.65 16.35
C ARG A 305 5.64 14.86 16.68
N PRO A 306 6.22 15.94 17.25
CA PRO A 306 5.54 17.23 17.43
C PRO A 306 5.13 17.87 16.10
N SER A 307 4.00 18.60 16.09
CA SER A 307 3.42 19.23 14.90
C SER A 307 4.25 20.37 14.30
N ASP A 308 5.19 20.93 15.06
CA ASP A 308 6.06 22.05 14.67
C ASP A 308 7.35 21.62 13.95
N ARG A 309 7.68 20.32 13.97
CA ARG A 309 8.87 19.80 13.27
C ARG A 309 8.64 19.78 11.76
N LYS A 310 9.61 20.26 10.97
CA LYS A 310 9.55 20.32 9.49
C LYS A 310 9.70 18.96 8.81
N PHE A 311 8.84 18.64 7.86
CA PHE A 311 8.85 17.38 7.11
C PHE A 311 9.98 17.36 6.07
N LEU A 312 10.58 16.19 5.85
CA LEU A 312 11.77 16.00 5.00
C LEU A 312 11.40 15.75 3.52
N SER A 313 10.50 16.53 2.94
CA SER A 313 10.04 16.32 1.57
C SER A 313 11.07 16.82 0.55
N PHE A 314 12.07 15.99 0.21
CA PHE A 314 13.10 16.30 -0.78
C PHE A 314 13.48 15.12 -1.70
N ILE A 315 13.01 13.91 -1.40
CA ILE A 315 13.34 12.71 -2.18
C ILE A 315 12.43 12.69 -3.42
N SER A 316 13.05 12.62 -4.60
CA SER A 316 12.34 12.43 -5.86
C SER A 316 12.22 10.94 -6.12
N ASP A 317 11.01 10.48 -6.42
CA ASP A 317 10.66 9.08 -6.65
C ASP A 317 9.28 9.05 -7.37
N ASP A 318 8.76 7.88 -7.72
CA ASP A 318 7.57 7.61 -8.52
C ASP A 318 6.28 8.27 -7.99
N HIS A 319 6.25 8.71 -6.74
CA HIS A 319 5.11 9.45 -6.19
C HIS A 319 4.99 10.86 -6.75
N ILE A 320 6.07 11.47 -7.25
CA ILE A 320 6.11 12.89 -7.65
C ILE A 320 5.03 13.23 -8.68
N PRO A 321 4.84 12.48 -9.79
CA PRO A 321 3.84 12.81 -10.81
C PRO A 321 2.40 12.68 -10.31
N PHE A 322 2.14 11.79 -9.35
CA PHE A 322 0.82 11.63 -8.72
C PHE A 322 0.56 12.76 -7.71
N MET A 323 1.56 13.08 -6.88
CA MET A 323 1.48 14.16 -5.90
C MET A 323 1.23 15.52 -6.57
N GLN A 324 1.91 15.79 -7.68
CA GLN A 324 1.70 17.01 -8.48
C GLN A 324 0.26 17.17 -9.00
N ARG A 325 -0.49 16.06 -9.09
CA ARG A 325 -1.90 16.02 -9.50
C ARG A 325 -2.87 15.90 -8.32
N GLY A 326 -2.39 16.09 -7.10
CA GLY A 326 -3.20 16.15 -5.89
C GLY A 326 -3.46 14.82 -5.20
N VAL A 327 -2.74 13.75 -5.55
CA VAL A 327 -2.84 12.47 -4.86
C VAL A 327 -2.09 12.51 -3.52
N GLU A 328 -2.73 12.01 -2.47
CA GLU A 328 -2.13 11.87 -1.13
C GLU A 328 -1.09 10.75 -1.11
N ILE A 329 0.12 11.05 -0.61
CA ILE A 329 1.28 10.15 -0.66
C ILE A 329 1.71 9.70 0.74
N LEU A 330 1.89 8.39 0.92
CA LEU A 330 2.66 7.81 2.01
C LEU A 330 3.91 7.15 1.43
N HIS A 331 5.05 7.83 1.54
CA HIS A 331 6.31 7.36 0.99
C HIS A 331 7.08 6.53 2.02
N LEU A 332 7.20 5.23 1.77
CA LEU A 332 7.90 4.26 2.60
C LEU A 332 9.28 3.98 1.99
N ILE A 333 10.18 4.95 2.18
CA ILE A 333 11.60 4.85 1.85
C ILE A 333 12.45 5.16 3.09
N PRO A 334 13.50 4.39 3.39
CA PRO A 334 14.35 4.65 4.53
C PRO A 334 15.17 5.93 4.31
N TRP A 335 15.49 6.63 5.40
CA TRP A 335 16.49 7.70 5.36
C TRP A 335 17.38 7.68 6.62
N PRO A 336 18.72 7.68 6.46
CA PRO A 336 19.48 7.67 5.20
C PRO A 336 19.29 6.37 4.40
N PHE A 337 19.54 6.43 3.09
CA PHE A 337 19.55 5.24 2.23
C PHE A 337 20.57 4.20 2.71
N PRO A 338 20.35 2.89 2.43
CA PRO A 338 21.27 1.83 2.82
C PRO A 338 22.70 2.04 2.30
N ARG A 339 23.57 2.55 3.18
CA ARG A 339 24.93 2.97 2.83
C ARG A 339 25.78 1.80 2.35
N GLY A 340 26.43 1.97 1.21
CA GLY A 340 27.28 0.94 0.61
C GLY A 340 26.50 -0.21 -0.06
N ILE A 341 25.17 -0.12 -0.11
CA ILE A 341 24.29 -1.05 -0.82
C ILE A 341 23.64 -0.32 -2.00
N TRP A 342 22.88 0.77 -1.73
CA TRP A 342 22.13 1.53 -2.73
C TRP A 342 23.00 1.94 -3.94
N HIS A 343 22.51 1.64 -5.15
CA HIS A 343 23.19 1.86 -6.43
C HIS A 343 24.61 1.23 -6.54
N THR A 344 24.87 0.13 -5.82
CA THR A 344 26.12 -0.63 -5.93
C THR A 344 25.83 -2.10 -6.25
N MET A 345 26.84 -2.84 -6.73
CA MET A 345 26.70 -4.30 -6.92
C MET A 345 26.50 -5.07 -5.61
N ALA A 346 26.66 -4.43 -4.44
CA ALA A 346 26.29 -5.01 -3.16
C ALA A 346 24.77 -5.02 -2.93
N ASP A 347 23.98 -4.31 -3.74
CA ASP A 347 22.53 -4.50 -3.78
C ASP A 347 22.17 -5.75 -4.57
N ASN A 348 22.42 -6.88 -3.92
CA ASN A 348 22.19 -8.22 -4.44
C ASN A 348 21.37 -9.06 -3.43
N ALA A 349 21.00 -10.26 -3.85
CA ALA A 349 20.14 -11.14 -3.08
C ALA A 349 20.71 -11.54 -1.71
N ASP A 350 22.03 -11.74 -1.60
CA ASP A 350 22.71 -12.16 -0.36
C ASP A 350 22.78 -11.04 0.67
N ASN A 351 22.58 -9.78 0.24
CA ASN A 351 22.60 -8.60 1.09
C ASN A 351 21.22 -8.16 1.59
N LEU A 352 20.15 -8.84 1.17
CA LEU A 352 18.84 -8.73 1.83
C LEU A 352 18.93 -9.28 3.27
N ASP A 353 18.13 -8.71 4.17
CA ASP A 353 17.89 -9.27 5.50
C ASP A 353 16.53 -9.99 5.48
N PRO A 354 16.50 -11.34 5.34
CA PRO A 354 15.24 -12.08 5.21
C PRO A 354 14.24 -11.81 6.33
N PRO A 355 14.64 -11.74 7.62
CA PRO A 355 13.72 -11.36 8.70
C PRO A 355 13.04 -10.01 8.48
N THR A 356 13.80 -8.98 8.06
CA THR A 356 13.26 -7.66 7.76
C THR A 356 12.34 -7.68 6.54
N VAL A 357 12.69 -8.41 5.48
CA VAL A 357 11.84 -8.55 4.29
C VAL A 357 10.49 -9.20 4.65
N GLU A 358 10.52 -10.28 5.44
CA GLU A 358 9.30 -10.95 5.91
C GLU A 358 8.44 -10.05 6.80
N ASP A 359 9.05 -9.31 7.71
CA ASP A 359 8.35 -8.43 8.65
C ASP A 359 7.68 -7.24 7.93
N TRP A 360 8.33 -6.66 6.92
CA TRP A 360 7.71 -5.65 6.06
C TRP A 360 6.47 -6.17 5.36
N SER A 361 6.54 -7.38 4.78
CA SER A 361 5.38 -7.98 4.13
C SER A 361 4.23 -8.25 5.11
N THR A 362 4.57 -8.63 6.36
CA THR A 362 3.57 -8.79 7.44
C THR A 362 2.93 -7.45 7.80
N LEU A 363 3.75 -6.40 7.97
CA LEU A 363 3.27 -5.08 8.34
C LEU A 363 2.30 -4.51 7.30
N ILE A 364 2.65 -4.58 6.02
CA ILE A 364 1.77 -4.06 4.96
C ILE A 364 0.52 -4.93 4.78
N THR A 365 0.60 -6.25 5.00
CA THR A 365 -0.59 -7.11 5.05
C THR A 365 -1.55 -6.64 6.16
N ALA A 366 -1.02 -6.34 7.35
CA ALA A 366 -1.83 -5.84 8.46
C ALA A 366 -2.41 -4.45 8.17
N PHE A 367 -1.62 -3.54 7.62
CA PHE A 367 -2.08 -2.20 7.25
C PHE A 367 -3.17 -2.24 6.19
N ALA A 368 -3.01 -3.06 5.14
CA ALA A 368 -4.04 -3.24 4.13
C ALA A 368 -5.30 -3.90 4.71
N ALA A 369 -5.15 -4.81 5.68
CA ALA A 369 -6.29 -5.40 6.38
C ALA A 369 -7.06 -4.38 7.25
N GLU A 370 -6.37 -3.48 7.94
CA GLU A 370 -6.98 -2.39 8.72
C GLU A 370 -7.64 -1.35 7.80
N TRP A 371 -7.00 -1.01 6.68
CA TRP A 371 -7.56 -0.09 5.68
C TRP A 371 -8.83 -0.64 5.02
N MET A 372 -8.84 -1.94 4.72
CA MET A 372 -9.96 -2.60 4.03
C MET A 372 -11.03 -3.14 5.00
N ASP A 373 -11.00 -2.76 6.28
CA ASP A 373 -11.85 -3.26 7.38
C ASP A 373 -12.07 -4.78 7.35
N LEU A 374 -10.98 -5.55 7.36
CA LEU A 374 -11.03 -7.01 7.19
C LEU A 374 -11.13 -7.80 8.51
N GLU A 375 -11.34 -7.13 9.65
CA GLU A 375 -11.56 -7.81 10.92
C GLU A 375 -12.76 -8.78 10.83
N GLY A 376 -12.59 -9.99 11.37
CA GLY A 376 -13.62 -11.04 11.33
C GLY A 376 -13.70 -11.80 10.00
N PHE A 377 -13.00 -11.38 8.94
CA PHE A 377 -12.99 -12.07 7.65
C PHE A 377 -11.77 -12.97 7.41
N PHE A 378 -10.76 -12.91 8.29
CA PHE A 378 -9.64 -13.86 8.31
C PHE A 378 -10.01 -15.20 8.97
N ASP A 379 -9.41 -16.28 8.49
CA ASP A 379 -9.57 -17.60 9.11
C ASP A 379 -8.67 -17.71 10.36
N THR A 380 -9.27 -17.53 11.53
CA THR A 380 -8.59 -17.64 12.83
C THR A 380 -8.74 -19.06 13.39
N LYS A 381 -7.89 -19.48 14.34
CA LYS A 381 -8.03 -20.79 15.00
C LYS A 381 -9.43 -21.00 15.61
N LYS A 382 -10.04 -19.90 16.12
CA LYS A 382 -11.39 -19.91 16.67
C LYS A 382 -12.46 -20.10 15.59
N SER A 383 -12.32 -19.45 14.42
CA SER A 383 -13.28 -19.64 13.32
C SER A 383 -13.20 -21.03 12.69
N LYS A 384 -12.02 -21.66 12.66
CA LYS A 384 -11.88 -23.07 12.26
C LYS A 384 -12.61 -24.03 13.20
N GLN A 385 -12.48 -23.83 14.52
CA GLN A 385 -13.20 -24.65 15.50
C GLN A 385 -14.72 -24.47 15.37
N THR A 386 -15.21 -23.24 15.23
CA THR A 386 -16.64 -22.99 15.05
C THR A 386 -17.19 -23.58 13.73
N ARG A 387 -16.41 -23.63 12.64
CA ARG A 387 -16.84 -24.33 11.41
C ARG A 387 -16.96 -25.83 11.62
N LEU A 388 -15.97 -26.45 12.26
CA LEU A 388 -16.02 -27.88 12.58
C LEU A 388 -17.23 -28.20 13.47
N ASP A 389 -17.49 -27.39 14.50
CA ASP A 389 -18.62 -27.60 15.41
C ASP A 389 -20.00 -27.37 14.73
N VAL A 390 -20.05 -26.66 13.60
CA VAL A 390 -21.29 -26.45 12.80
C VAL A 390 -21.48 -27.55 11.77
N GLU A 391 -20.41 -28.01 11.13
CA GLU A 391 -20.45 -29.19 10.23
C GLU A 391 -20.87 -30.45 11.02
N ASP A 392 -20.30 -30.67 12.20
CA ASP A 392 -20.61 -31.82 13.08
C ASP A 392 -22.05 -31.78 13.64
N LYS A 393 -22.69 -30.60 13.63
CA LYS A 393 -24.11 -30.42 13.98
C LYS A 393 -25.07 -30.50 12.80
N SER A 394 -24.55 -30.45 11.58
CA SER A 394 -25.34 -30.57 10.35
C SER A 394 -25.38 -32.02 9.81
N GLU A 395 -24.57 -32.91 10.37
CA GLU A 395 -24.53 -34.35 10.06
C GLU A 395 -25.31 -35.23 11.06
N LEU A 396 -26.06 -34.63 11.98
CA LEU A 396 -27.01 -35.29 12.90
C LEU A 396 -28.44 -34.82 12.63
#